data_AF-F0NRA4-F1
#
_entry.id   AF-F0NRA4-F1
#
_cell.length_a   1.000
_cell.length_b   1.000
_cell.length_c   1.000
_cell.angle_alpha   90.00
_cell.angle_beta   90.00
_cell.angle_gamma   90.00
#
_symmetry.space_group_name_H-M   'P 1'
#
loop_
_entity.id
_entity.type
_entity.pdbx_description
1 polymer ?
#
loop_
_entity_poly.entity_id
_entity_poly.type
_entity_poly.pdbx_seq_one_letter_code
_entity_poly.pdbx_strand_id
1 'polypeptide(L)'
;MVSKKKKHETKKVIFGPTKEISTLKYVLLILLFDALPSAIVFILANDIIYNFLHSSILSTILSALIFSTLGATLSTYLNRYLMRRGIRPPGIRKKEASTKYTISPESGQPIDEKVIKRYEKALEFSDKESENYVAELAMLGMMYLQNAVAYNNKDLYLRAKEYLARVEEAMEGKSISFETKMLVDNLRSKIETYKYRFGER
;
A
#
# COMPACT_ATOMS: atom_id res chain seq x y z
N MET A 1 25.57 -24.13 35.45
CA MET A 1 25.24 -22.87 34.75
C MET A 1 24.66 -23.21 33.38
N VAL A 2 23.34 -23.13 33.20
CA VAL A 2 22.69 -23.37 31.90
C VAL A 2 22.32 -22.00 31.32
N SER A 3 23.00 -21.63 30.23
CA SER A 3 22.75 -20.40 29.48
C SER A 3 21.36 -20.46 28.85
N LYS A 4 20.45 -19.59 29.31
CA LYS A 4 19.14 -19.39 28.69
C LYS A 4 19.34 -18.70 27.34
N LYS A 5 19.26 -19.48 26.25
CA LYS A 5 19.10 -18.92 24.89
C LYS A 5 17.86 -18.03 24.87
N LYS A 6 18.05 -16.72 24.69
CA LYS A 6 16.99 -15.76 24.36
C LYS A 6 16.34 -16.23 23.06
N LYS A 7 15.08 -16.65 23.15
CA LYS A 7 14.23 -16.95 21.99
C LYS A 7 13.95 -15.60 21.31
N HIS A 8 14.62 -15.33 20.18
CA HIS A 8 14.26 -14.19 19.34
C HIS A 8 12.85 -14.46 18.80
N GLU A 9 11.85 -13.83 19.40
CA GLU A 9 10.52 -13.75 18.82
C GLU A 9 10.63 -12.92 17.53
N THR A 10 10.71 -13.60 16.40
CA THR A 10 10.51 -13.01 15.07
C THR A 10 9.08 -12.50 15.00
N LYS A 11 8.86 -11.26 15.44
CA LYS A 11 7.58 -10.57 15.30
C LYS A 11 7.27 -10.46 13.80
N LYS A 12 6.26 -11.20 13.36
CA LYS A 12 5.70 -11.06 12.00
C LYS A 12 5.15 -9.65 11.87
N VAL A 13 5.79 -8.84 11.02
CA VAL A 13 5.30 -7.51 10.70
C VAL A 13 4.15 -7.66 9.70
N ILE A 14 2.95 -7.26 10.11
CA ILE A 14 1.75 -7.27 9.26
C ILE A 14 1.55 -5.84 8.75
N PHE A 15 1.76 -5.64 7.46
CA PHE A 15 1.68 -4.33 6.81
C PHE A 15 0.27 -4.04 6.30
N GLY A 16 -0.28 -2.86 6.57
CA GLY A 16 -1.60 -2.41 6.09
C GLY A 16 -2.01 -1.06 6.68
N PRO A 17 -3.13 -0.47 6.23
CA PRO A 17 -3.60 0.82 6.72
C PRO A 17 -3.79 0.80 8.24
N THR A 18 -3.17 1.76 8.93
CA THR A 18 -3.07 1.84 10.39
C THR A 18 -4.25 2.56 11.02
N LYS A 19 -4.88 3.48 10.26
CA LYS A 19 -5.98 4.33 10.71
C LYS A 19 -7.25 3.99 9.97
N GLU A 20 -8.36 3.79 10.67
CA GLU A 20 -9.67 3.59 10.06
C GLU A 20 -10.38 4.94 9.89
N ILE A 21 -10.99 5.17 8.73
CA ILE A 21 -11.86 6.33 8.53
C ILE A 21 -13.21 6.08 9.20
N SER A 22 -13.78 7.11 9.81
CA SER A 22 -15.14 6.97 10.34
C SER A 22 -16.12 6.69 9.20
N THR A 23 -17.12 5.85 9.47
CA THR A 23 -18.17 5.48 8.51
C THR A 23 -18.84 6.70 7.89
N LEU A 24 -19.15 7.71 8.70
CA LEU A 24 -19.77 8.95 8.24
C LEU A 24 -18.86 9.71 7.25
N LYS A 25 -17.57 9.86 7.55
CA LYS A 25 -16.63 10.52 6.62
C LYS A 25 -16.47 9.76 5.32
N TYR A 26 -16.48 8.43 5.39
CA TYR A 26 -16.39 7.58 4.22
C TYR A 26 -17.65 7.66 3.35
N VAL A 27 -18.84 7.66 3.95
CA VAL A 27 -20.11 7.88 3.23
C VAL A 27 -20.12 9.25 2.55
N LEU A 28 -19.62 10.29 3.23
CA LEU A 28 -19.52 11.64 2.67
C LEU A 28 -18.56 11.69 1.47
N LEU A 29 -17.43 10.96 1.54
CA LEU A 29 -16.51 10.77 0.41
C LEU A 29 -17.18 10.02 -0.75
N ILE A 30 -17.93 8.95 -0.50
CA ILE A 30 -18.69 8.24 -1.54
C ILE A 30 -19.71 9.18 -2.18
N LEU A 31 -20.45 9.95 -1.39
CA LEU A 31 -21.42 10.90 -1.93
C LEU A 31 -20.75 11.92 -2.86
N LEU A 32 -19.61 12.46 -2.44
CA LEU A 32 -18.89 13.51 -3.17
C LEU A 32 -18.18 13.00 -4.43
N PHE A 33 -17.50 11.86 -4.33
CA PHE A 33 -16.59 11.37 -5.38
C PHE A 33 -17.15 10.24 -6.23
N ASP A 34 -18.27 9.65 -5.84
CA ASP A 34 -18.89 8.52 -6.55
C ASP A 34 -20.34 8.83 -6.92
N ALA A 35 -21.21 9.04 -5.93
CA ALA A 35 -22.65 9.18 -6.18
C ALA A 35 -23.01 10.43 -7.00
N LEU A 36 -22.45 11.60 -6.64
CA LEU A 36 -22.70 12.85 -7.36
C LEU A 36 -22.21 12.81 -8.82
N PRO A 37 -20.93 12.48 -9.10
CA PRO A 37 -20.46 12.35 -10.48
C PRO A 37 -21.25 11.32 -11.29
N SER A 38 -21.53 10.15 -10.71
CA SER A 38 -22.26 9.09 -11.40
C SER A 38 -23.69 9.53 -11.73
N ALA A 39 -24.40 10.20 -10.81
CA ALA A 39 -25.76 10.70 -11.05
C ALA A 39 -25.80 11.74 -12.17
N ILE A 40 -24.83 12.67 -12.23
CA ILE A 40 -24.72 13.65 -13.30
C ILE A 40 -24.53 12.94 -14.66
N VAL A 41 -23.60 11.98 -14.71
CA VAL A 41 -23.35 11.21 -15.93
C VAL A 41 -24.58 10.40 -16.35
N PHE A 42 -25.31 9.80 -15.42
CA PHE A 42 -26.55 9.08 -15.71
C PHE A 42 -27.60 9.97 -16.36
N ILE A 43 -27.82 11.17 -15.82
CA ILE A 43 -28.82 12.11 -16.35
C ILE A 43 -28.42 12.53 -17.78
N LEU A 44 -27.16 12.92 -17.99
CA LEU A 44 -26.67 13.35 -19.30
C LEU A 44 -26.70 12.21 -20.33
N ALA A 45 -26.25 11.02 -19.94
CA ALA A 45 -26.28 9.85 -20.79
C ALA A 45 -27.72 9.50 -21.20
N ASN A 46 -28.66 9.57 -20.25
CA ASN A 46 -30.06 9.24 -20.49
C ASN A 46 -30.71 10.24 -21.46
N ASP A 47 -30.39 11.52 -21.36
CA ASP A 47 -30.89 12.52 -22.30
C ASP A 47 -30.30 12.32 -23.71
N ILE A 48 -28.98 12.18 -23.82
CA ILE A 48 -28.29 11.99 -25.10
C ILE A 48 -28.76 10.72 -25.81
N ILE A 49 -28.82 9.59 -25.10
CA ILE A 49 -29.21 8.31 -25.67
C ILE A 49 -30.70 8.30 -26.02
N TYR A 50 -31.54 8.98 -25.24
CA TYR A 50 -32.96 9.12 -25.56
C TYR A 50 -33.14 9.92 -26.86
N ASN A 51 -32.46 11.07 -26.98
CA ASN A 51 -32.52 11.89 -28.19
C ASN A 51 -31.96 11.18 -29.43
N PHE A 52 -31.03 10.24 -29.26
CA PHE A 52 -30.50 9.44 -30.36
C PHE A 52 -31.40 8.25 -30.74
N LEU A 53 -31.76 7.42 -29.76
CA LEU A 53 -32.48 6.16 -29.97
C LEU A 53 -34.01 6.31 -29.99
N HIS A 54 -34.53 7.47 -29.59
CA HIS A 54 -35.96 7.75 -29.47
C HIS A 54 -36.73 6.70 -28.63
N SER A 55 -36.03 6.07 -27.68
CA SER A 55 -36.56 5.00 -26.83
C SER A 55 -36.16 5.24 -25.37
N SER A 56 -37.16 5.48 -24.53
CA SER A 56 -36.97 5.72 -23.09
C SER A 56 -36.44 4.49 -22.36
N ILE A 57 -36.93 3.30 -22.71
CA ILE A 57 -36.51 2.02 -22.13
C ILE A 57 -35.03 1.78 -22.45
N LEU A 58 -34.66 1.88 -23.73
CA LEU A 58 -33.30 1.59 -24.18
C LEU A 58 -32.31 2.61 -23.61
N SER A 59 -32.70 3.88 -23.55
CA SER A 59 -31.89 4.94 -22.94
C SER A 59 -31.64 4.71 -21.45
N THR A 60 -32.68 4.35 -20.70
CA THR A 60 -32.57 4.10 -19.26
C THR A 60 -31.64 2.91 -18.99
N ILE A 61 -31.78 1.82 -19.75
CA ILE A 61 -30.93 0.62 -19.60
C ILE A 61 -29.47 0.96 -19.88
N LEU A 62 -29.18 1.62 -21.01
CA LEU A 62 -27.81 1.94 -21.40
C LEU A 62 -27.15 2.92 -20.41
N SER A 63 -27.91 3.92 -19.96
CA SER A 63 -27.44 4.90 -18.98
C SER A 63 -27.18 4.25 -17.61
N ALA A 64 -28.01 3.29 -17.20
CA ALA A 64 -27.80 2.52 -15.98
C ALA A 64 -26.52 1.66 -16.05
N LEU A 65 -26.18 1.11 -17.22
CA LEU A 65 -24.91 0.40 -17.42
C LEU A 65 -23.70 1.35 -17.28
N ILE A 66 -23.78 2.55 -17.87
CA ILE A 66 -22.74 3.58 -17.74
C ILE A 66 -22.59 4.02 -16.27
N PHE A 67 -23.71 4.30 -15.59
CA PHE A 67 -23.72 4.64 -14.17
C PHE A 67 -23.07 3.57 -13.31
N SER A 68 -23.45 2.31 -13.51
CA SER A 68 -22.96 1.18 -12.70
C SER A 68 -21.46 0.95 -12.89
N THR A 69 -20.98 1.00 -14.14
CA THR A 69 -19.56 0.82 -14.46
C THR A 69 -18.72 1.98 -13.92
N LEU A 70 -19.17 3.21 -14.10
CA LEU A 70 -18.48 4.39 -13.58
C LEU A 70 -18.43 4.35 -12.05
N GLY A 71 -19.55 4.10 -11.37
CA GLY A 71 -19.58 4.06 -9.91
C GLY A 71 -18.67 2.97 -9.33
N ALA A 72 -18.66 1.78 -9.94
CA ALA A 72 -17.73 0.71 -9.56
C ALA A 72 -16.26 1.14 -9.72
N THR A 73 -15.92 1.83 -10.81
CA THR A 73 -14.54 2.34 -11.02
C THR A 73 -14.17 3.42 -10.01
N LEU A 74 -15.02 4.42 -9.78
CA LEU A 74 -14.78 5.50 -8.82
C LEU A 74 -14.62 4.97 -7.40
N SER A 75 -15.51 4.08 -6.96
CA SER A 75 -15.42 3.40 -5.67
C SER A 75 -14.10 2.62 -5.51
N THR A 76 -13.67 1.92 -6.56
CA THR A 76 -12.40 1.18 -6.56
C THR A 76 -11.21 2.13 -6.44
N TYR A 77 -11.22 3.25 -7.17
CA TYR A 77 -10.18 4.26 -7.10
C TYR A 77 -10.11 4.95 -5.73
N LEU A 78 -11.26 5.32 -5.17
CA LEU A 78 -11.35 5.93 -3.84
C LEU A 78 -10.79 4.99 -2.77
N ASN A 79 -11.17 3.71 -2.81
CA ASN A 79 -10.65 2.70 -1.89
C ASN A 79 -9.13 2.54 -2.01
N ARG A 80 -8.61 2.46 -3.23
CA ARG A 80 -7.15 2.39 -3.46
C ARG A 80 -6.43 3.64 -2.94
N TYR A 81 -7.00 4.82 -3.17
CA TYR A 81 -6.44 6.08 -2.69
C TYR A 81 -6.36 6.13 -1.16
N LEU A 82 -7.45 5.77 -0.48
CA LEU A 82 -7.49 5.71 0.98
C LEU A 82 -6.45 4.72 1.51
N MET A 83 -6.37 3.52 0.93
CA MET A 83 -5.39 2.51 1.32
C MET A 83 -3.95 2.98 1.16
N ARG A 84 -3.62 3.67 0.06
CA ARG A 84 -2.28 4.27 -0.15
C ARG A 84 -1.96 5.34 0.88
N ARG A 85 -2.96 6.08 1.35
CA ARG A 85 -2.80 7.03 2.46
C ARG A 85 -2.90 6.37 3.84
N GLY A 86 -2.80 5.04 3.93
CA GLY A 86 -2.85 4.31 5.20
C GLY A 86 -4.20 4.39 5.90
N ILE A 87 -5.25 4.80 5.19
CA ILE A 87 -6.61 4.93 5.69
C ILE A 87 -7.40 3.70 5.25
N ARG A 88 -7.89 2.93 6.22
CA ARG A 88 -8.69 1.72 5.98
C ARG A 88 -10.15 2.12 5.74
N PRO A 89 -10.74 1.80 4.57
CA PRO A 89 -12.18 1.95 4.36
C PRO A 89 -12.98 1.07 5.33
N PRO A 90 -14.17 1.52 5.75
CA PRO A 90 -15.05 0.72 6.58
C PRO A 90 -15.44 -0.57 5.85
N GLY A 91 -15.50 -1.69 6.57
CA GLY A 91 -15.92 -3.00 6.02
C GLY A 91 -14.80 -3.84 5.42
N ILE A 92 -13.63 -3.27 5.11
CA ILE A 92 -12.46 -4.05 4.66
C ILE A 92 -11.75 -4.62 5.88
N ARG A 93 -11.69 -5.96 6.01
CA ARG A 93 -11.07 -6.60 7.18
C ARG A 93 -9.59 -6.22 7.25
N LYS A 94 -9.05 -6.05 8.46
CA LYS A 94 -7.61 -5.75 8.66
C LYS A 94 -6.68 -6.79 7.99
N LYS A 95 -7.14 -8.04 7.86
CA LYS A 95 -6.44 -9.14 7.14
C LYS A 95 -6.50 -9.05 5.61
N GLU A 96 -7.47 -8.32 5.06
CA GLU A 96 -7.66 -8.09 3.63
C GLU A 96 -7.00 -6.78 3.20
N ALA A 97 -7.02 -5.77 4.09
CA ALA A 97 -6.32 -4.51 3.92
C ALA A 97 -4.81 -4.66 4.16
N SER A 98 -4.40 -5.66 4.95
CA SER A 98 -3.00 -6.04 5.01
C SER A 98 -2.65 -6.92 3.83
N THR A 99 -1.80 -6.41 2.94
CA THR A 99 -1.08 -7.28 2.02
C THR A 99 -0.26 -8.24 2.87
N LYS A 100 -0.77 -9.46 3.01
CA LYS A 100 -0.23 -10.52 3.86
C LYS A 100 1.05 -11.12 3.27
N TYR A 101 1.96 -10.28 2.79
CA TYR A 101 3.32 -10.71 2.50
C TYR A 101 4.04 -10.75 3.83
N THR A 102 4.40 -11.96 4.27
CA THR A 102 5.28 -12.11 5.42
C THR A 102 6.68 -11.73 4.94
N ILE A 103 7.04 -10.45 5.09
CA ILE A 103 8.37 -9.98 4.72
C ILE A 103 9.32 -10.34 5.88
N SER A 104 10.15 -11.33 5.65
CA SER A 104 11.18 -11.79 6.57
C SER A 104 12.37 -12.25 5.73
N PRO A 105 13.51 -11.55 5.79
CA PRO A 105 14.73 -11.98 5.10
C PRO A 105 15.18 -13.38 5.52
N GLU A 106 14.85 -13.80 6.75
CA GLU A 106 15.18 -15.11 7.31
C GLU A 106 14.37 -16.24 6.68
N SER A 107 13.23 -15.93 6.06
CA SER A 107 12.38 -16.94 5.43
C SER A 107 13.07 -17.65 4.27
N GLY A 108 14.08 -17.03 3.66
CA GLY A 108 14.75 -17.53 2.46
C GLY A 108 13.85 -17.62 1.22
N GLN A 109 12.57 -17.26 1.32
CA GLN A 109 11.63 -17.27 0.21
C GLN A 109 11.76 -15.95 -0.56
N PRO A 110 12.03 -15.98 -1.87
CA PRO A 110 12.06 -14.75 -2.65
C PRO A 110 10.64 -14.20 -2.84
N ILE A 111 10.56 -12.89 -3.00
CA ILE A 111 9.38 -12.15 -3.39
C ILE A 111 9.44 -11.93 -4.91
N ASP A 112 8.33 -12.20 -5.60
CA ASP A 112 8.19 -11.98 -7.04
C ASP A 112 8.51 -10.51 -7.40
N GLU A 113 9.36 -10.32 -8.40
CA GLU A 113 9.77 -9.02 -8.92
C GLU A 113 8.57 -8.18 -9.38
N LYS A 114 7.51 -8.81 -9.92
CA LYS A 114 6.25 -8.13 -10.28
C LYS A 114 5.56 -7.51 -9.07
N VAL A 115 5.74 -8.07 -7.88
CA VAL A 115 5.22 -7.49 -6.64
C VAL A 115 6.07 -6.28 -6.28
N ILE A 116 7.41 -6.40 -6.27
CA ILE A 116 8.32 -5.29 -5.96
C ILE A 116 8.07 -4.09 -6.89
N LYS A 117 8.02 -4.31 -8.20
CA LYS A 117 7.75 -3.25 -9.20
C LYS A 117 6.41 -2.55 -8.98
N ARG A 118 5.38 -3.26 -8.49
CA ARG A 118 4.09 -2.65 -8.15
C ARG A 118 4.21 -1.72 -6.94
N TYR A 119 5.00 -2.08 -5.93
CA TYR A 119 5.28 -1.21 -4.78
C TYR A 119 6.14 0.00 -5.17
N GLU A 120 7.16 -0.19 -6.01
CA GLU A 120 7.96 0.94 -6.53
C GLU A 120 7.09 1.94 -7.29
N LYS A 121 6.26 1.44 -8.21
CA LYS A 121 5.34 2.30 -8.96
C LYS A 121 4.30 2.94 -8.05
N ALA A 122 3.87 2.29 -6.97
CA ALA A 122 2.96 2.91 -6.01
C ALA A 122 3.65 4.07 -5.28
N LEU A 123 4.91 3.88 -4.87
CA LEU A 123 5.73 4.85 -4.16
C LEU A 123 5.95 6.14 -4.97
N GLU A 124 6.04 6.07 -6.30
CA GLU A 124 6.15 7.25 -7.18
C GLU A 124 4.98 8.23 -7.02
N PHE A 125 3.80 7.74 -6.64
CA PHE A 125 2.59 8.54 -6.44
C PHE A 125 2.30 8.81 -4.95
N SER A 126 3.18 8.37 -4.05
CA SER A 126 3.00 8.54 -2.62
C SER A 126 3.38 9.95 -2.18
N ASP A 127 2.63 10.47 -1.22
CA ASP A 127 2.88 11.78 -0.62
C ASP A 127 4.16 11.71 0.21
N LYS A 128 5.25 12.33 -0.29
CA LYS A 128 6.59 12.29 0.33
C LYS A 128 6.64 12.91 1.72
N GLU A 129 5.66 13.74 2.06
CA GLU A 129 5.55 14.33 3.40
C GLU A 129 4.83 13.40 4.38
N SER A 130 4.10 12.41 3.87
CA SER A 130 3.32 11.50 4.71
C SER A 130 4.18 10.46 5.42
N GLU A 131 3.74 10.08 6.62
CA GLU A 131 4.35 8.99 7.36
C GLU A 131 4.27 7.63 6.61
N ASN A 132 3.21 7.43 5.82
CA ASN A 132 3.07 6.20 5.04
C ASN A 132 4.17 6.06 3.99
N TYR A 133 4.68 7.17 3.43
CA TYR A 133 5.80 7.12 2.51
C TYR A 133 7.06 6.54 3.18
N VAL A 134 7.31 6.89 4.44
CA VAL A 134 8.41 6.33 5.25
C VAL A 134 8.18 4.82 5.45
N ALA A 135 6.96 4.42 5.80
CA ALA A 135 6.63 3.00 5.98
C ALA A 135 6.76 2.19 4.68
N GLU A 136 6.33 2.74 3.54
CA GLU A 136 6.43 2.10 2.22
C GLU A 136 7.88 1.99 1.74
N LEU A 137 8.72 3.00 1.99
CA LEU A 137 10.17 2.92 1.75
C LEU A 137 10.82 1.81 2.58
N ALA A 138 10.49 1.73 3.88
CA ALA A 138 11.00 0.70 4.75
C ALA A 138 10.55 -0.70 4.33
N MET A 139 9.31 -0.84 3.83
CA MET A 139 8.82 -2.08 3.23
C MET A 139 9.63 -2.48 2.00
N LEU A 140 9.83 -1.57 1.06
CA LEU A 140 10.62 -1.84 -0.15
C LEU A 140 12.05 -2.26 0.20
N GLY A 141 12.68 -1.58 1.16
CA GLY A 141 14.00 -1.98 1.69
C GLY A 141 14.00 -3.41 2.23
N MET A 142 12.99 -3.79 3.01
CA MET A 142 12.84 -5.15 3.54
C MET A 142 12.60 -6.20 2.44
N MET A 143 11.82 -5.88 1.41
CA MET A 143 11.58 -6.78 0.26
C MET A 143 12.87 -7.03 -0.52
N TYR A 144 13.62 -5.97 -0.79
CA TYR A 144 14.92 -6.05 -1.44
C TYR A 144 15.92 -6.86 -0.63
N LEU A 145 15.96 -6.64 0.70
CA LEU A 145 16.81 -7.41 1.60
C LEU A 145 16.45 -8.91 1.61
N GLN A 146 15.16 -9.24 1.60
CA GLN A 146 14.71 -10.62 1.52
C GLN A 146 15.15 -11.29 0.22
N ASN A 147 15.01 -10.62 -0.93
CA ASN A 147 15.50 -11.15 -2.20
C ASN A 147 17.02 -11.23 -2.24
N ALA A 148 17.74 -10.28 -1.64
CA ALA A 148 19.19 -10.34 -1.51
C ALA A 148 19.63 -11.60 -0.76
N VAL A 149 18.96 -11.92 0.36
CA VAL A 149 19.23 -13.11 1.17
C VAL A 149 18.85 -14.40 0.45
N ALA A 150 17.70 -14.43 -0.24
CA ALA A 150 17.22 -15.60 -0.98
C ALA A 150 18.11 -15.92 -2.19
N TYR A 151 18.54 -14.92 -2.94
CA TYR A 151 19.37 -15.09 -4.14
C TYR A 151 20.87 -14.94 -3.89
N ASN A 152 21.28 -14.65 -2.66
CA ASN A 152 22.66 -14.30 -2.31
C ASN A 152 23.25 -13.20 -3.22
N ASN A 153 22.46 -12.14 -3.47
CA ASN A 153 22.77 -11.09 -4.42
C ASN A 153 23.12 -9.77 -3.70
N LYS A 154 24.35 -9.28 -3.91
CA LYS A 154 24.87 -8.05 -3.28
C LYS A 154 24.18 -6.79 -3.80
N ASP A 155 23.80 -6.71 -5.07
CA ASP A 155 23.17 -5.52 -5.65
C ASP A 155 21.80 -5.27 -5.01
N LEU A 156 21.05 -6.34 -4.74
CA LEU A 156 19.76 -6.24 -4.04
C LEU A 156 19.95 -5.82 -2.57
N TYR A 157 21.05 -6.24 -1.93
CA TYR A 157 21.41 -5.78 -0.60
C TYR A 157 21.76 -4.28 -0.58
N LEU A 158 22.53 -3.81 -1.57
CA LEU A 158 22.85 -2.39 -1.72
C LEU A 158 21.59 -1.55 -1.97
N ARG A 159 20.66 -2.02 -2.82
CA ARG A 159 19.34 -1.39 -2.96
C ARG A 159 18.59 -1.31 -1.63
N ALA A 160 18.60 -2.36 -0.81
CA ALA A 160 17.96 -2.31 0.50
C ALA A 160 18.55 -1.21 1.39
N LYS A 161 19.88 -1.01 1.35
CA LYS A 161 20.55 0.11 2.04
C LYS A 161 20.16 1.47 1.48
N GLU A 162 20.06 1.61 0.16
CA GLU A 162 19.59 2.85 -0.47
C GLU A 162 18.18 3.21 0.00
N TYR A 163 17.28 2.23 0.09
CA TYR A 163 15.95 2.46 0.67
C TYR A 163 16.02 2.85 2.14
N LEU A 164 16.88 2.25 2.96
CA LEU A 164 17.07 2.67 4.36
C LEU A 164 17.56 4.13 4.44
N ALA A 165 18.52 4.55 3.60
CA ALA A 165 18.99 5.93 3.58
C ALA A 165 17.85 6.91 3.22
N ARG A 166 17.03 6.57 2.21
CA ARG A 166 15.85 7.35 1.83
C ARG A 166 14.80 7.41 2.93
N VAL A 167 14.64 6.33 3.71
CA VAL A 167 13.79 6.32 4.90
C VAL A 167 14.31 7.35 5.88
N GLU A 168 15.58 7.26 6.26
CA GLU A 168 16.20 8.14 7.28
C GLU A 168 16.10 9.62 6.87
N GLU A 169 16.37 9.94 5.61
CA GLU A 169 16.16 11.28 5.04
C GLU A 169 14.69 11.71 5.15
N ALA A 170 13.75 10.84 4.78
CA ALA A 170 12.32 11.15 4.84
C ALA A 170 11.80 11.31 6.28
N MET A 171 12.51 10.77 7.28
CA MET A 171 12.21 10.91 8.71
C MET A 171 12.76 12.22 9.31
N GLU A 172 13.73 12.86 8.68
CA GLU A 172 14.41 14.02 9.23
C GLU A 172 13.43 15.18 9.44
N GLY A 173 13.41 15.74 10.65
CA GLY A 173 12.51 16.84 11.02
C GLY A 173 11.02 16.49 11.14
N LYS A 174 10.63 15.21 11.01
CA LYS A 174 9.22 14.77 11.10
C LYS A 174 8.93 13.99 12.38
N SER A 175 7.76 14.24 12.96
CA SER A 175 7.22 13.39 14.02
C SER A 175 6.64 12.12 13.39
N ILE A 176 7.15 10.96 13.81
CA ILE A 176 6.79 9.65 13.25
C ILE A 176 6.24 8.78 14.36
N SER A 177 5.19 8.01 14.07
CA SER A 177 4.60 7.10 15.03
C SER A 177 5.60 6.04 15.49
N PHE A 178 5.34 5.50 16.67
CA PHE A 178 6.13 4.43 17.25
C PHE A 178 6.15 3.20 16.33
N GLU A 179 5.03 2.87 15.70
CA GLU A 179 4.90 1.75 14.77
C GLU A 179 5.83 1.90 13.57
N THR A 180 5.80 3.05 12.90
CA THR A 180 6.67 3.30 11.75
C THR A 180 8.14 3.31 12.16
N LYS A 181 8.47 3.91 13.30
CA LYS A 181 9.85 3.88 13.83
C LYS A 181 10.35 2.45 14.06
N MET A 182 9.52 1.57 14.64
CA MET A 182 9.87 0.16 14.80
C MET A 182 10.11 -0.55 13.45
N LEU A 183 9.39 -0.19 12.38
CA LEU A 183 9.63 -0.76 11.05
C LEU A 183 11.01 -0.40 10.53
N VAL A 184 11.39 0.87 10.68
CA VAL A 184 12.69 1.38 10.25
C VAL A 184 13.81 0.75 11.07
N ASP A 185 13.65 0.70 12.39
CA ASP A 185 14.64 0.10 13.28
C ASP A 185 14.81 -1.40 12.99
N ASN A 186 13.74 -2.10 12.65
CA ASN A 186 13.80 -3.50 12.21
C ASN A 186 14.56 -3.64 10.89
N LEU A 187 14.28 -2.81 9.88
CA LEU A 187 15.05 -2.82 8.62
C LEU A 187 16.54 -2.55 8.89
N ARG A 188 16.86 -1.51 9.65
CA ARG A 188 18.24 -1.18 10.04
C ARG A 188 18.94 -2.35 10.72
N SER A 189 18.27 -2.97 11.70
CA SER A 189 18.80 -4.14 12.40
C SER A 189 19.05 -5.32 11.48
N LYS A 190 18.15 -5.60 10.52
CA LYS A 190 18.32 -6.70 9.57
C LYS A 190 19.42 -6.43 8.56
N ILE A 191 19.54 -5.22 8.03
CA ILE A 191 20.66 -4.84 7.15
C ILE A 191 21.98 -5.08 7.88
N GLU A 192 22.10 -4.59 9.11
CA GLU A 192 23.29 -4.78 9.93
C GLU A 192 23.61 -6.26 10.17
N THR A 193 22.57 -7.08 10.41
CA THR A 193 22.73 -8.53 10.60
C THR A 193 23.35 -9.21 9.38
N TYR A 194 23.01 -8.77 8.17
CA TYR A 194 23.47 -9.39 6.92
C TYR A 194 24.70 -8.72 6.30
N LYS A 195 25.24 -7.64 6.88
CA LYS A 195 26.34 -6.86 6.27
C LYS A 195 27.56 -7.70 5.90
N TYR A 196 27.97 -8.61 6.79
CA TYR A 196 29.14 -9.46 6.58
C TYR A 196 28.93 -10.48 5.47
N ARG A 197 27.69 -10.95 5.27
CA ARG A 197 27.36 -11.91 4.21
C ARG A 197 27.58 -11.31 2.82
N PHE A 198 27.40 -10.00 2.67
CA PHE A 198 27.57 -9.29 1.40
C PHE A 198 28.88 -8.51 1.31
N GLY A 199 29.82 -8.79 2.22
CA GLY A 199 31.19 -8.25 2.17
C GLY A 199 31.30 -6.78 2.57
N GLU A 200 30.38 -6.28 3.39
CA GLU A 200 30.44 -4.94 3.97
C GLU A 200 31.08 -5.00 5.36
N ARG A 201 32.00 -4.07 5.63
CA ARG A 201 32.76 -3.98 6.88
C ARG A 201 32.38 -2.70 7.61
#